data_AF-A0A017SBZ1-F1
#
_entry.id   AF-A0A017SBZ1-F1
#
_cell.length_a   1.000
_cell.length_b   1.000
_cell.length_c   1.000
_cell.angle_alpha   90.00
_cell.angle_beta   90.00
_cell.angle_gamma   90.00
#
_symmetry.space_group_name_H-M   'P 1'
#
loop_
_entity.id
_entity.type
_entity.pdbx_description
1 polymer ?
#
loop_
_entity_poly.entity_id
_entity_poly.type
_entity_poly.pdbx_seq_one_letter_code
_entity_poly.pdbx_strand_id
1 'polypeptide(L)'
;MAAVGSSSLLDSGVEAIPVPILHPKTHSAEETHSSDAALLDRRLEHLVIPILEPVQNPVTGRHASDYNSLAGCKMAKTIPWDGQLRWAIKGCSIFNDQEEEADALYYPNNFLSRVPLSNHLVFQYGLRYIPSMTETNIYRTVTIENLPANISLNQVLPNVSGEVYSSRLFDTRAITGYSTAIVVFLLESEARSFVEKAKEGLHVGSAQAKVVLVNTPTYPMPAEMDNLVNKGYSRCLVVSDVSATIQKDICGVLNRSAYHSYIERVKAGPSAGQVTIRFHCIKSAAAVLSLLQGHPSFWQCSVSFMKEAQGKLVLAKA
;
A
#
# COMPACT_ATOMS: atom_id res chain seq x y z
N MET A 1 28.13 10.63 27.49
CA MET A 1 29.17 10.16 26.55
C MET A 1 28.66 8.91 25.86
N ALA A 2 28.69 8.90 24.52
CA ALA A 2 28.57 7.82 23.51
C ALA A 2 27.81 6.51 23.86
N ALA A 3 26.98 5.94 22.98
CA ALA A 3 27.19 5.81 21.55
C ALA A 3 25.88 5.90 20.73
N VAL A 4 26.01 6.62 19.62
CA VAL A 4 25.10 6.65 18.47
C VAL A 4 25.41 5.41 17.63
N GLY A 5 24.40 4.58 17.38
CA GLY A 5 24.47 3.43 16.48
C GLY A 5 23.55 3.64 15.30
N SER A 6 24.07 4.26 14.25
CA SER A 6 23.46 4.33 12.93
C SER A 6 23.41 2.94 12.29
N SER A 7 22.25 2.55 11.78
CA SER A 7 22.10 1.53 10.73
C SER A 7 20.79 1.77 9.99
N SER A 8 20.70 2.93 9.33
CA SER A 8 19.82 3.17 8.20
C SER A 8 20.45 2.53 6.97
N LEU A 9 19.76 1.64 6.25
CA LEU A 9 20.11 1.38 4.84
C LEU A 9 19.05 0.66 3.98
N LEU A 10 17.80 0.44 4.42
CA LEU A 10 16.80 -0.26 3.57
C LEU A 10 15.32 0.21 3.65
N ASP A 11 14.98 1.39 4.20
CA ASP A 11 13.55 1.82 4.20
C ASP A 11 13.31 3.29 3.91
N SER A 12 14.20 3.92 3.14
CA SER A 12 14.06 5.32 2.73
C SER A 12 14.12 5.41 1.20
N GLY A 13 13.09 4.94 0.48
CA GLY A 13 13.13 5.08 -0.97
C GLY A 13 12.03 4.50 -1.87
N VAL A 14 10.89 3.99 -1.37
CA VAL A 14 9.86 3.39 -2.26
C VAL A 14 8.48 4.06 -2.14
N GLU A 15 8.41 5.35 -1.79
CA GLU A 15 7.10 6.04 -1.72
C GLU A 15 6.99 7.36 -2.51
N ALA A 16 7.91 7.59 -3.47
CA ALA A 16 7.71 8.62 -4.48
C ALA A 16 8.32 8.19 -5.83
N ILE A 17 7.65 7.28 -6.55
CA ILE A 17 7.87 7.13 -7.99
C ILE A 17 6.79 7.93 -8.69
N PRO A 18 7.03 9.19 -9.10
CA PRO A 18 6.16 9.85 -10.06
C PRO A 18 6.32 9.10 -11.38
N VAL A 19 5.33 8.28 -11.74
CA VAL A 19 5.33 7.57 -13.03
C VAL A 19 5.22 8.61 -14.14
N PRO A 20 6.24 8.82 -14.99
CA PRO A 20 6.13 9.76 -16.10
C PRO A 20 5.14 9.20 -17.11
N ILE A 21 4.21 10.05 -17.57
CA ILE A 21 3.38 9.73 -18.74
C ILE A 21 4.33 9.63 -19.95
N LEU A 22 4.48 8.43 -20.50
CA LEU A 22 5.40 8.16 -21.61
C LEU A 22 4.82 8.72 -22.92
N HIS A 23 5.42 9.80 -23.43
CA HIS A 23 5.29 10.18 -24.84
C HIS A 23 6.43 9.54 -25.64
N PRO A 24 6.16 8.96 -26.82
CA PRO A 24 7.22 8.40 -27.65
C PRO A 24 8.08 9.52 -28.22
N LYS A 25 9.37 9.54 -27.85
CA LYS A 25 10.39 10.38 -28.48
C LYS A 25 11.53 9.51 -29.00
N THR A 26 11.71 9.58 -30.32
CA THR A 26 12.87 9.12 -31.09
C THR A 26 14.13 9.83 -30.63
N HIS A 27 15.20 9.08 -30.34
CA HIS A 27 16.51 9.68 -30.04
C HIS A 27 17.64 8.98 -30.81
N SER A 28 18.41 9.80 -31.52
CA SER A 28 19.78 9.57 -31.96
C SER A 28 20.74 9.64 -30.76
N ALA A 29 21.79 8.82 -30.81
CA ALA A 29 22.79 8.63 -29.78
C ALA A 29 23.86 9.73 -29.74
N GLU A 30 24.49 9.94 -28.57
CA GLU A 30 25.93 10.20 -28.42
C GLU A 30 26.38 10.07 -26.94
N GLU A 31 27.57 9.50 -26.76
CA GLU A 31 28.29 9.21 -25.49
C GLU A 31 29.03 10.49 -24.99
N THR A 32 29.53 10.69 -23.76
CA THR A 32 30.69 10.01 -23.15
C THR A 32 31.10 10.60 -21.76
N HIS A 33 31.80 9.78 -20.94
CA HIS A 33 32.90 10.02 -19.95
C HIS A 33 32.73 10.52 -18.47
N SER A 34 33.08 9.59 -17.55
CA SER A 34 34.11 9.62 -16.46
C SER A 34 33.92 10.36 -15.10
N SER A 35 33.89 9.59 -13.98
CA SER A 35 34.70 9.75 -12.74
C SER A 35 34.26 8.75 -11.63
N ASP A 36 35.23 8.12 -10.96
CA ASP A 36 35.20 6.76 -10.36
C ASP A 36 34.63 6.63 -8.92
N ALA A 37 33.97 7.63 -8.37
CA ALA A 37 33.33 7.54 -7.04
C ALA A 37 31.79 7.63 -7.08
N ALA A 38 31.22 7.79 -8.28
CA ALA A 38 29.77 7.89 -8.54
C ALA A 38 29.15 6.58 -9.07
N LEU A 39 29.87 5.46 -8.99
CA LEU A 39 29.55 4.22 -9.71
C LEU A 39 28.39 3.40 -9.14
N LEU A 40 27.96 3.65 -7.89
CA LEU A 40 26.84 2.93 -7.30
C LEU A 40 25.50 3.65 -7.50
N ASP A 41 25.48 4.99 -7.49
CA ASP A 41 24.24 5.76 -7.66
C ASP A 41 23.80 5.80 -9.14
N ARG A 42 24.74 5.94 -10.07
CA ARG A 42 24.41 6.11 -11.49
C ARG A 42 23.93 4.81 -12.19
N ARG A 43 24.10 3.64 -11.57
CA ARG A 43 23.68 2.34 -12.14
C ARG A 43 22.20 2.03 -11.94
N LEU A 44 21.51 2.73 -11.05
CA LEU A 44 20.05 2.64 -10.90
C LEU A 44 19.31 3.58 -11.86
N GLU A 45 19.94 4.67 -12.28
CA GLU A 45 19.32 5.71 -13.12
C GLU A 45 19.20 5.33 -14.60
N HIS A 46 19.94 4.30 -15.04
CA HIS A 46 19.91 3.79 -16.42
C HIS A 46 19.43 2.34 -16.52
N LEU A 47 18.63 1.87 -15.55
CA LEU A 47 17.81 0.69 -15.76
C LEU A 47 16.71 1.05 -16.77
N VAL A 48 17.06 1.02 -18.05
CA VAL A 48 16.09 0.77 -19.11
C VAL A 48 15.58 -0.63 -18.81
N ILE A 49 14.51 -0.72 -18.00
CA ILE A 49 13.75 -1.95 -17.84
C ILE A 49 13.26 -2.24 -19.26
N PRO A 50 13.77 -3.27 -19.95
CA PRO A 50 13.19 -3.64 -21.22
C PRO A 50 11.72 -3.93 -20.93
N ILE A 51 10.84 -3.24 -21.65
CA ILE A 51 9.42 -3.56 -21.63
C ILE A 51 9.36 -5.04 -21.96
N LEU A 52 8.86 -5.86 -21.03
CA LEU A 52 8.65 -7.28 -21.24
C LEU A 52 7.58 -7.41 -22.32
N GLU A 53 7.99 -7.47 -23.58
CA GLU A 53 7.11 -7.86 -24.65
C GLU A 53 6.73 -9.33 -24.41
N PRO A 54 5.43 -9.67 -24.43
CA PRO A 54 5.01 -11.05 -24.28
C PRO A 54 5.66 -11.89 -25.39
N VAL A 55 6.49 -12.86 -25.01
CA VAL A 55 7.04 -13.83 -25.96
C VAL A 55 5.87 -14.65 -26.50
N GLN A 56 5.39 -14.28 -27.69
CA GLN A 56 4.54 -15.15 -28.47
C GLN A 56 5.42 -16.24 -29.06
N ASN A 57 5.44 -17.41 -28.40
CA ASN A 57 6.00 -18.60 -29.02
C ASN A 57 5.28 -18.83 -30.36
N PRO A 58 5.99 -18.94 -31.49
CA PRO A 58 5.35 -19.17 -32.78
C PRO A 58 4.78 -20.57 -32.79
N VAL A 59 3.46 -20.67 -32.59
CA VAL A 59 2.70 -21.86 -32.97
C VAL A 59 2.79 -21.95 -34.48
N THR A 60 3.50 -22.97 -34.95
CA THR A 60 3.56 -23.40 -36.35
C THR A 60 2.14 -23.46 -36.94
N GLY A 61 1.82 -22.51 -37.82
CA GLY A 61 0.55 -22.42 -38.51
C GLY A 61 0.75 -21.76 -39.87
N ARG A 62 0.42 -22.51 -40.92
CA ARG A 62 0.66 -22.23 -42.34
C ARG A 62 -0.01 -20.93 -42.81
N HIS A 63 0.69 -20.25 -43.73
CA HIS A 63 0.21 -19.34 -44.79
C HIS A 63 -1.21 -18.76 -44.68
N ALA A 64 -1.28 -17.43 -44.56
CA ALA A 64 -2.08 -16.62 -45.47
C ALA A 64 -1.50 -15.20 -45.53
N SER A 65 -1.13 -14.81 -46.75
CA SER A 65 -0.72 -13.47 -47.16
C SER A 65 -1.92 -12.52 -47.18
N ASP A 66 -1.65 -11.25 -46.88
CA ASP A 66 -2.16 -10.04 -47.54
C ASP A 66 -2.82 -8.96 -46.68
N TYR A 67 -2.58 -7.74 -47.18
CA TYR A 67 -2.37 -6.46 -46.52
C TYR A 67 -3.63 -5.69 -46.04
N ASN A 68 -3.36 -4.79 -45.08
CA ASN A 68 -3.90 -3.44 -44.88
C ASN A 68 -5.40 -3.23 -44.58
N SER A 69 -5.70 -2.83 -43.35
CA SER A 69 -6.64 -1.73 -43.06
C SER A 69 -6.50 -1.26 -41.61
N LEU A 70 -5.92 -0.07 -41.46
CA LEU A 70 -5.85 0.70 -40.23
C LEU A 70 -7.22 1.35 -39.96
N ALA A 71 -8.15 0.62 -39.35
CA ALA A 71 -9.39 1.19 -38.82
C ALA A 71 -9.97 0.28 -37.73
N GLY A 72 -9.97 0.77 -36.49
CA GLY A 72 -10.63 0.13 -35.36
C GLY A 72 -9.64 -0.48 -34.37
N CYS A 73 -9.08 0.36 -33.48
CA CYS A 73 -8.72 -0.12 -32.15
C CYS A 73 -10.01 -0.61 -31.49
N LYS A 74 -10.36 -1.88 -31.72
CA LYS A 74 -11.38 -2.58 -30.93
C LYS A 74 -10.90 -2.45 -29.50
N MET A 75 -11.59 -1.62 -28.70
CA MET A 75 -11.35 -1.58 -27.26
C MET A 75 -11.31 -3.03 -26.79
N ALA A 76 -10.19 -3.42 -26.19
CA ALA A 76 -9.99 -4.78 -25.72
C ALA A 76 -11.22 -5.14 -24.90
N LYS A 77 -11.96 -6.14 -25.36
CA LYS A 77 -13.22 -6.54 -24.73
C LYS A 77 -12.87 -6.93 -23.31
N THR A 78 -13.34 -6.16 -22.33
CA THR A 78 -13.11 -6.43 -20.91
C THR A 78 -13.68 -7.80 -20.61
N ILE A 79 -12.81 -8.78 -20.42
CA ILE A 79 -13.21 -10.11 -19.98
C ILE A 79 -13.45 -9.98 -18.48
N PRO A 80 -14.62 -10.39 -17.96
CA PRO A 80 -14.83 -10.45 -16.52
C PRO A 80 -13.76 -11.35 -15.92
N TRP A 81 -12.90 -10.78 -15.06
CA TRP A 81 -11.91 -11.58 -14.35
C TRP A 81 -12.64 -12.59 -13.45
N ASP A 82 -12.21 -13.84 -13.49
CA ASP A 82 -12.81 -14.96 -12.72
C ASP A 82 -12.56 -14.85 -11.21
N GLY A 83 -11.89 -13.79 -10.76
CA GLY A 83 -11.54 -13.54 -9.37
C GLY A 83 -10.45 -14.49 -8.86
N GLN A 84 -9.91 -15.38 -9.69
CA GLN A 84 -8.87 -16.31 -9.29
C GLN A 84 -7.51 -15.84 -9.78
N LEU A 85 -6.56 -15.70 -8.85
CA LEU A 85 -5.17 -15.48 -9.21
C LEU A 85 -4.59 -16.81 -9.70
N ARG A 86 -4.25 -16.87 -10.98
CA ARG A 86 -3.51 -18.00 -11.55
C ARG A 86 -2.03 -17.74 -11.34
N TRP A 87 -1.52 -18.17 -10.19
CA TRP A 87 -0.10 -18.09 -9.88
C TRP A 87 0.72 -18.90 -10.89
N ALA A 88 1.88 -18.36 -11.28
CA ALA A 88 2.83 -19.07 -12.13
C ALA A 88 3.33 -20.38 -11.47
N ILE A 89 3.32 -20.43 -10.14
CA ILE A 89 3.75 -21.58 -9.33
C ILE A 89 2.54 -22.24 -8.68
N LYS A 90 2.41 -23.56 -8.88
CA LYS A 90 1.38 -24.41 -8.25
C LYS A 90 1.96 -25.04 -6.99
N GLY A 91 1.50 -24.61 -5.81
CA GLY A 91 1.90 -25.19 -4.52
C GLY A 91 2.40 -24.16 -3.50
N CYS A 92 3.05 -24.66 -2.45
CA CYS A 92 3.64 -23.88 -1.36
C CYS A 92 5.13 -23.60 -1.54
N SER A 93 5.80 -24.25 -2.50
CA SER A 93 7.22 -24.09 -2.75
C SER A 93 7.48 -23.76 -4.21
N ILE A 94 8.49 -22.92 -4.43
CA ILE A 94 9.07 -22.66 -5.75
C ILE A 94 10.11 -23.72 -6.13
N PHE A 95 10.54 -24.50 -5.13
CA PHE A 95 11.53 -25.55 -5.24
C PHE A 95 10.83 -26.86 -5.58
N ASN A 96 11.50 -27.69 -6.38
CA ASN A 96 10.99 -28.98 -6.81
C ASN A 96 11.11 -30.03 -5.69
N ASP A 97 12.04 -29.84 -4.75
CA ASP A 97 12.29 -30.71 -3.60
C ASP A 97 12.84 -29.94 -2.38
N GLN A 98 12.91 -30.64 -1.22
CA GLN A 98 13.37 -30.08 0.05
C GLN A 98 14.89 -29.82 0.09
N GLU A 99 15.66 -30.45 -0.79
CA GLU A 99 17.11 -30.29 -0.86
C GLU A 99 17.45 -28.98 -1.55
N GLU A 100 16.77 -28.66 -2.65
CA GLU A 100 16.82 -27.37 -3.34
C GLU A 100 16.36 -26.22 -2.43
N GLU A 101 15.33 -26.45 -1.60
CA GLU A 101 14.88 -25.49 -0.58
C GLU A 101 15.93 -25.26 0.51
N ALA A 102 16.55 -26.34 1.01
CA ALA A 102 17.63 -26.24 1.99
C ALA A 102 18.85 -25.49 1.41
N ASP A 103 19.25 -25.82 0.17
CA ASP A 103 20.36 -25.17 -0.51
C ASP A 103 20.12 -23.66 -0.70
N ALA A 104 18.89 -23.25 -1.03
CA ALA A 104 18.53 -21.84 -1.13
C ALA A 104 18.64 -21.09 0.21
N LEU A 105 18.39 -21.76 1.34
CA LEU A 105 18.55 -21.21 2.69
C LEU A 105 20.03 -21.11 3.11
N TYR A 106 20.86 -22.08 2.72
CA TYR A 106 22.29 -22.14 3.09
C TYR A 106 23.18 -21.30 2.18
N TYR A 107 22.76 -21.04 0.94
CA TYR A 107 23.45 -20.14 0.00
C TYR A 107 22.63 -18.90 -0.34
N PRO A 108 22.27 -18.05 0.66
CA PRO A 108 21.48 -16.84 0.41
C PRO A 108 22.25 -15.81 -0.45
N ASN A 109 23.58 -15.95 -0.55
CA ASN A 109 24.44 -15.09 -1.36
C ASN A 109 24.63 -15.60 -2.79
N ASN A 110 23.58 -15.47 -3.60
CA ASN A 110 23.74 -15.25 -5.04
C ASN A 110 23.96 -13.77 -5.40
N PHE A 111 24.38 -12.92 -4.43
CA PHE A 111 24.82 -11.55 -4.71
C PHE A 111 26.20 -11.47 -5.38
N LEU A 112 26.99 -12.54 -5.35
CA LEU A 112 28.30 -12.63 -6.00
C LEU A 112 28.29 -13.43 -7.31
N SER A 113 27.21 -14.15 -7.60
CA SER A 113 27.06 -14.78 -8.91
C SER A 113 26.61 -13.70 -9.89
N ARG A 114 27.26 -13.63 -11.05
CA ARG A 114 26.99 -12.69 -12.15
C ARG A 114 25.66 -12.97 -12.86
N VAL A 115 24.65 -13.38 -12.11
CA VAL A 115 23.33 -13.72 -12.64
C VAL A 115 22.57 -12.39 -12.81
N PRO A 116 22.05 -12.09 -14.01
CA PRO A 116 21.24 -10.89 -14.23
C PRO A 116 20.09 -10.82 -13.24
N LEU A 117 19.77 -9.62 -12.73
CA LEU A 117 18.68 -9.43 -11.75
C LEU A 117 17.34 -10.02 -12.24
N SER A 118 17.11 -10.03 -13.56
CA SER A 118 15.95 -10.65 -14.22
C SER A 118 15.78 -12.15 -13.93
N ASN A 119 16.86 -12.83 -13.53
CA ASN A 119 16.89 -14.26 -13.26
C ASN A 119 16.77 -14.57 -11.76
N HIS A 120 16.64 -13.57 -10.88
CA HIS A 120 16.27 -13.87 -9.50
C HIS A 120 14.80 -14.31 -9.45
N LEU A 121 14.57 -15.37 -8.68
CA LEU A 121 13.26 -16.00 -8.47
C LEU A 121 12.19 -14.98 -8.04
N VAL A 122 12.57 -13.93 -7.31
CA VAL A 122 11.70 -12.81 -6.90
C VAL A 122 11.12 -12.05 -8.10
N PHE A 123 11.89 -11.80 -9.15
CA PHE A 123 11.42 -11.08 -10.35
C PHE A 123 10.73 -12.00 -11.35
N GLN A 124 11.02 -13.29 -11.33
CA GLN A 124 10.38 -14.27 -12.21
C GLN A 124 9.01 -14.75 -11.69
N TYR A 125 8.89 -14.94 -10.37
CA TYR A 125 7.72 -15.57 -9.76
C TYR A 125 6.95 -14.66 -8.80
N GLY A 126 7.51 -13.50 -8.48
CA GLY A 126 6.94 -12.55 -7.53
C GLY A 126 7.13 -12.97 -6.08
N LEU A 127 6.92 -12.03 -5.17
CA LEU A 127 6.80 -12.34 -3.75
C LEU A 127 5.38 -12.83 -3.48
N ARG A 128 5.25 -14.00 -2.86
CA ARG A 128 3.99 -14.53 -2.37
C ARG A 128 4.14 -14.90 -0.90
N TYR A 129 3.26 -14.35 -0.07
CA TYR A 129 3.15 -14.78 1.31
C TYR A 129 2.26 -16.02 1.41
N ILE A 130 2.80 -17.07 2.05
CA ILE A 130 2.13 -18.35 2.27
C ILE A 130 2.10 -18.55 3.78
N PRO A 131 0.92 -18.43 4.41
CA PRO A 131 0.80 -18.55 5.86
C PRO A 131 1.08 -19.99 6.31
N SER A 132 1.58 -20.12 7.54
CA SER A 132 1.69 -21.45 8.16
C SER A 132 0.31 -21.97 8.59
N MET A 133 0.17 -23.29 8.76
CA MET A 133 -1.10 -23.92 9.19
C MET A 133 -1.54 -23.48 10.60
N THR A 134 -0.61 -22.99 11.42
CA THR A 134 -0.85 -22.52 12.79
C THR A 134 -1.13 -21.03 12.87
N GLU A 135 -0.91 -20.31 11.78
CA GLU A 135 -1.06 -18.86 11.75
C GLU A 135 -2.54 -18.48 11.73
N THR A 136 -2.85 -17.40 12.43
CA THR A 136 -4.21 -16.85 12.52
C THR A 136 -4.16 -15.39 12.09
N ASN A 137 -5.32 -14.76 11.87
CA ASN A 137 -5.39 -13.34 11.51
C ASN A 137 -4.75 -13.02 10.14
N ILE A 138 -4.95 -13.91 9.17
CA ILE A 138 -4.33 -13.93 7.85
C ILE A 138 -5.17 -13.15 6.83
N TYR A 139 -6.49 -13.21 6.90
CA TYR A 139 -7.39 -12.62 5.89
C TYR A 139 -7.97 -11.29 6.36
N ARG A 140 -7.11 -10.26 6.41
CA ARG A 140 -7.45 -8.93 6.94
C ARG A 140 -7.79 -7.88 5.88
N THR A 141 -7.61 -8.20 4.61
CA THR A 141 -7.76 -7.23 3.51
C THR A 141 -9.10 -7.37 2.82
N VAL A 142 -9.77 -6.25 2.61
CA VAL A 142 -10.99 -6.15 1.81
C VAL A 142 -10.80 -5.17 0.66
N THR A 143 -11.51 -5.40 -0.44
CA THR A 143 -11.71 -4.44 -1.53
C THR A 143 -13.10 -3.83 -1.42
N ILE A 144 -13.21 -2.55 -1.71
CA ILE A 144 -14.46 -1.82 -1.89
C ILE A 144 -14.50 -1.40 -3.36
N GLU A 145 -15.31 -2.11 -4.13
CA GLU A 145 -15.45 -2.04 -5.58
C GLU A 145 -16.66 -1.17 -5.97
N ASN A 146 -16.80 -0.89 -7.27
CA ASN A 146 -17.87 -0.06 -7.85
C ASN A 146 -17.89 1.37 -7.32
N LEU A 147 -16.73 1.95 -6.98
CA LEU A 147 -16.67 3.33 -6.52
C LEU A 147 -16.63 4.32 -7.70
N PRO A 148 -17.33 5.47 -7.61
CA PRO A 148 -17.26 6.54 -8.59
C PRO A 148 -15.85 7.12 -8.77
N ALA A 149 -15.59 7.64 -9.96
CA ALA A 149 -14.31 8.24 -10.33
C ALA A 149 -13.86 9.40 -9.42
N ASN A 150 -14.81 10.19 -8.94
CA ASN A 150 -14.56 11.39 -8.14
C ASN A 150 -14.67 11.13 -6.63
N ILE A 151 -14.73 9.87 -6.21
CA ILE A 151 -14.80 9.54 -4.79
C ILE A 151 -13.45 9.83 -4.12
N SER A 152 -13.50 10.23 -2.85
CA SER A 152 -12.33 10.32 -1.99
C SER A 152 -12.37 9.26 -0.90
N LEU A 153 -11.20 8.85 -0.41
CA LEU A 153 -11.10 7.91 0.70
C LEU A 153 -11.78 8.45 1.97
N ASN A 154 -11.81 9.78 2.13
CA ASN A 154 -12.49 10.48 3.23
C ASN A 154 -14.02 10.32 3.20
N GLN A 155 -14.61 9.99 2.04
CA GLN A 155 -16.03 9.66 1.91
C GLN A 155 -16.30 8.16 2.13
N VAL A 156 -15.31 7.31 1.84
CA VAL A 156 -15.43 5.84 2.00
C VAL A 156 -15.27 5.43 3.47
N LEU A 157 -14.19 5.87 4.12
CA LEU A 157 -13.81 5.43 5.47
C LEU A 157 -14.85 5.65 6.57
N PRO A 158 -15.70 6.70 6.56
CA PRO A 158 -16.77 6.83 7.53
C PRO A 158 -17.79 5.68 7.53
N ASN A 159 -17.87 4.92 6.42
CA ASN A 159 -18.77 3.78 6.29
C ASN A 159 -18.08 2.45 6.63
N VAL A 160 -16.78 2.46 6.94
CA VAL A 160 -16.00 1.27 7.29
C VAL A 160 -16.07 1.05 8.80
N SER A 161 -16.55 -0.12 9.23
CA SER A 161 -16.62 -0.48 10.65
C SER A 161 -15.47 -1.42 11.06
N GLY A 162 -14.72 -1.05 12.09
CA GLY A 162 -13.61 -1.85 12.65
C GLY A 162 -12.29 -1.08 12.67
N GLU A 163 -11.28 -1.62 13.34
CA GLU A 163 -9.96 -1.01 13.41
C GLU A 163 -9.18 -1.21 12.11
N VAL A 164 -8.98 -0.10 11.39
CA VAL A 164 -8.23 -0.07 10.13
C VAL A 164 -6.73 0.09 10.41
N TYR A 165 -5.93 -0.86 9.94
CA TYR A 165 -4.48 -0.77 9.88
C TYR A 165 -4.03 0.24 8.81
N SER A 166 -4.55 0.06 7.60
CA SER A 166 -4.24 0.93 6.47
C SER A 166 -5.35 0.93 5.42
N SER A 167 -5.43 2.01 4.66
CA SER A 167 -6.39 2.12 3.56
C SER A 167 -5.81 2.96 2.42
N ARG A 168 -6.17 2.61 1.18
CA ARG A 168 -5.76 3.32 -0.03
C ARG A 168 -6.88 3.28 -1.07
N LEU A 169 -7.02 4.34 -1.86
CA LEU A 169 -7.92 4.42 -2.99
C LEU A 169 -7.11 4.35 -4.29
N PHE A 170 -7.49 3.45 -5.20
CA PHE A 170 -6.82 3.24 -6.48
C PHE A 170 -7.75 3.58 -7.63
N ASP A 171 -7.20 4.26 -8.64
CA ASP A 171 -7.87 4.48 -9.91
C ASP A 171 -7.74 3.22 -10.78
N THR A 172 -8.68 2.29 -10.59
CA THR A 172 -8.75 1.04 -11.35
C THR A 172 -9.65 1.15 -12.58
N ARG A 173 -10.11 2.35 -12.94
CA ARG A 173 -11.16 2.55 -13.97
C ARG A 173 -10.77 2.01 -15.33
N ALA A 174 -9.49 2.11 -15.69
CA ALA A 174 -8.98 1.58 -16.95
C ALA A 174 -9.11 0.04 -17.06
N ILE A 175 -9.21 -0.66 -15.93
CA ILE A 175 -9.26 -2.13 -15.86
C ILE A 175 -10.68 -2.60 -15.56
N THR A 176 -11.33 -2.03 -14.54
CA THR A 176 -12.61 -2.51 -14.01
C THR A 176 -13.79 -1.61 -14.34
N GLY A 177 -13.54 -0.40 -14.88
CA GLY A 177 -14.57 0.61 -15.12
C GLY A 177 -14.94 1.46 -13.90
N TYR A 178 -14.36 1.18 -12.73
CA TYR A 178 -14.62 1.89 -11.47
C TYR A 178 -13.33 2.09 -10.66
N SER A 179 -13.37 2.96 -9.66
CA SER A 179 -12.29 3.10 -8.66
C SER A 179 -12.45 2.01 -7.59
N THR A 180 -11.35 1.57 -6.99
CA THR A 180 -11.35 0.51 -5.97
C THR A 180 -10.58 0.98 -4.75
N ALA A 181 -11.17 0.87 -3.56
CA ALA A 181 -10.45 1.09 -2.31
C ALA A 181 -10.00 -0.25 -1.73
N ILE A 182 -8.79 -0.29 -1.17
CA ILE A 182 -8.28 -1.42 -0.39
C ILE A 182 -8.20 -0.98 1.06
N VAL A 183 -8.76 -1.80 1.95
CA VAL A 183 -8.72 -1.58 3.39
C VAL A 183 -8.15 -2.81 4.06
N VAL A 184 -7.11 -2.62 4.86
CA VAL A 184 -6.50 -3.64 5.69
C VAL A 184 -6.91 -3.40 7.13
N PHE A 185 -7.54 -4.39 7.74
CA PHE A 185 -7.92 -4.36 9.15
C PHE A 185 -6.78 -4.83 10.06
N LEU A 186 -6.86 -4.48 11.35
CA LEU A 186 -6.03 -5.10 12.37
C LEU A 186 -6.41 -6.56 12.59
N LEU A 187 -7.71 -6.86 12.59
CA LEU A 187 -8.24 -8.20 12.84
C LEU A 187 -9.06 -8.75 11.67
N GLU A 188 -8.85 -10.03 11.37
CA GLU A 188 -9.57 -10.82 10.36
C GLU A 188 -11.06 -10.94 10.71
N SER A 189 -11.37 -11.03 12.00
CA SER A 189 -12.75 -11.02 12.48
C SER A 189 -13.49 -9.72 12.12
N GLU A 190 -12.82 -8.58 12.17
CA GLU A 190 -13.38 -7.28 11.78
C GLU A 190 -13.57 -7.17 10.27
N ALA A 191 -12.58 -7.62 9.49
CA ALA A 191 -12.68 -7.68 8.03
C ALA A 191 -13.90 -8.52 7.60
N ARG A 192 -14.05 -9.72 8.17
CA ARG A 192 -15.21 -10.59 7.92
C ARG A 192 -16.52 -9.96 8.35
N SER A 193 -16.57 -9.39 9.55
CA SER A 193 -17.78 -8.72 10.06
C SER A 193 -18.20 -7.56 9.15
N PHE A 194 -17.24 -6.81 8.63
CA PHE A 194 -17.50 -5.71 7.70
C PHE A 194 -18.06 -6.21 6.37
N VAL A 195 -17.49 -7.26 5.78
CA VAL A 195 -18.00 -7.89 4.54
C VAL A 195 -19.44 -8.38 4.73
N GLU A 196 -19.72 -9.08 5.83
CA GLU A 196 -21.07 -9.58 6.11
C GLU A 196 -22.09 -8.44 6.29
N LYS A 197 -21.72 -7.37 6.99
CA LYS A 197 -22.59 -6.18 7.13
C LYS A 197 -22.84 -5.48 5.80
N ALA A 198 -21.89 -5.53 4.87
CA ALA A 198 -21.95 -4.88 3.58
C ALA A 198 -22.47 -5.80 2.46
N LYS A 199 -23.04 -6.96 2.80
CA LYS A 199 -23.53 -7.96 1.83
C LYS A 199 -24.64 -7.43 0.91
N GLU A 200 -25.48 -6.54 1.43
CA GLU A 200 -26.53 -5.84 0.66
C GLU A 200 -25.99 -4.62 -0.10
N GLY A 201 -24.68 -4.39 -0.06
CA GLY A 201 -24.01 -3.23 -0.63
C GLY A 201 -23.69 -2.16 0.43
N LEU A 202 -22.53 -1.54 0.27
CA LEU A 202 -22.07 -0.43 1.08
C LEU A 202 -22.50 0.88 0.42
N HIS A 203 -23.34 1.65 1.09
CA HIS A 203 -23.74 2.96 0.58
C HIS A 203 -22.63 3.98 0.83
N VAL A 204 -22.04 4.51 -0.23
CA VAL A 204 -21.05 5.58 -0.17
C VAL A 204 -21.56 6.76 -0.99
N GLY A 205 -22.20 7.72 -0.31
CA GLY A 205 -22.92 8.80 -0.98
C GLY A 205 -24.12 8.25 -1.75
N SER A 206 -24.19 8.51 -3.06
CA SER A 206 -25.22 7.97 -3.95
C SER A 206 -24.86 6.62 -4.58
N ALA A 207 -23.64 6.12 -4.37
CA ALA A 207 -23.17 4.88 -4.97
C ALA A 207 -23.37 3.69 -4.02
N GLN A 208 -23.80 2.56 -4.59
CA GLN A 208 -23.82 1.27 -3.91
C GLN A 208 -22.54 0.51 -4.25
N ALA A 209 -21.56 0.58 -3.34
CA ALA A 209 -20.28 -0.10 -3.47
C ALA A 209 -20.40 -1.57 -3.06
N LYS A 210 -19.58 -2.42 -3.67
CA LYS A 210 -19.51 -3.84 -3.35
C LYS A 210 -18.28 -4.11 -2.50
N VAL A 211 -18.46 -4.76 -1.36
CA VAL A 211 -17.35 -5.11 -0.46
C VAL A 211 -17.02 -6.59 -0.64
N VAL A 212 -15.74 -6.88 -0.86
CA VAL A 212 -15.26 -8.25 -1.11
C VAL A 212 -14.03 -8.51 -0.25
N LEU A 213 -13.96 -9.70 0.36
CA LEU A 213 -12.74 -10.15 1.04
C LEU A 213 -11.69 -10.54 -0.01
N VAL A 214 -10.46 -10.06 0.14
CA VAL A 214 -9.37 -10.46 -0.75
C VAL A 214 -9.08 -11.96 -0.53
N ASN A 215 -9.02 -12.70 -1.64
CA ASN A 215 -8.85 -14.15 -1.63
C ASN A 215 -7.41 -14.62 -1.33
N THR A 216 -6.44 -13.71 -1.37
CA THR A 216 -5.06 -13.99 -0.98
C THR A 216 -4.79 -13.60 0.47
N PRO A 217 -3.92 -14.35 1.19
CA PRO A 217 -3.40 -13.96 2.49
C PRO A 217 -2.90 -12.52 2.53
N THR A 218 -3.22 -11.80 3.60
CA THR A 218 -2.68 -10.45 3.84
C THR A 218 -1.27 -10.59 4.40
N TYR A 219 -0.32 -9.87 3.82
CA TYR A 219 1.06 -9.86 4.32
C TYR A 219 1.13 -9.56 5.82
N PRO A 220 2.04 -10.22 6.55
CA PRO A 220 2.20 -10.00 7.97
C PRO A 220 2.56 -8.55 8.27
N MET A 221 2.09 -8.05 9.41
CA MET A 221 2.49 -6.73 9.88
C MET A 221 3.98 -6.76 10.25
N PRO A 222 4.78 -5.75 9.88
CA PRO A 222 6.16 -5.64 10.36
C PRO A 222 6.19 -5.62 11.89
N ALA A 223 7.19 -6.28 12.49
CA ALA A 223 7.31 -6.42 13.94
C ALA A 223 7.29 -5.08 14.70
N GLU A 224 7.87 -4.03 14.10
CA GLU A 224 7.83 -2.68 14.66
C GLU A 224 6.40 -2.14 14.75
N MET A 225 5.61 -2.30 13.68
CA MET A 225 4.22 -1.86 13.66
C MET A 225 3.35 -2.71 14.60
N ASP A 226 3.59 -4.03 14.68
CA ASP A 226 2.89 -4.90 15.61
C ASP A 226 3.12 -4.46 17.06
N ASN A 227 4.37 -4.17 17.41
CA ASN A 227 4.73 -3.62 18.72
C ASN A 227 4.04 -2.28 19.02
N LEU A 228 3.90 -1.39 18.03
CA LEU A 228 3.16 -0.13 18.19
C LEU A 228 1.68 -0.38 18.42
N VAL A 229 1.06 -1.26 17.64
CA VAL A 229 -0.36 -1.64 17.81
C VAL A 229 -0.60 -2.23 19.20
N ASN A 230 0.30 -3.10 19.68
CA ASN A 230 0.25 -3.67 21.02
C ASN A 230 0.37 -2.61 22.13
N LYS A 231 1.06 -1.50 21.87
CA LYS A 231 1.11 -0.30 22.74
C LYS A 231 -0.11 0.61 22.62
N GLY A 232 -1.14 0.19 21.89
CA GLY A 232 -2.38 0.95 21.73
C GLY A 232 -2.37 1.98 20.61
N TYR A 233 -1.39 1.94 19.70
CA TYR A 233 -1.39 2.83 18.54
C TYR A 233 -2.56 2.51 17.61
N SER A 234 -3.18 3.57 17.09
CA SER A 234 -4.31 3.48 16.18
C SER A 234 -4.20 4.58 15.11
N ARG A 235 -5.17 4.61 14.19
CA ARG A 235 -5.27 5.66 13.17
C ARG A 235 -5.93 6.96 13.68
N CYS A 236 -6.24 7.05 14.98
CA CYS A 236 -6.99 8.16 15.56
C CYS A 236 -6.21 8.79 16.71
N LEU A 237 -5.92 10.08 16.61
CA LEU A 237 -5.30 10.88 17.66
C LEU A 237 -6.32 11.80 18.33
N VAL A 238 -6.14 12.04 19.63
CA VAL A 238 -6.71 13.18 20.35
C VAL A 238 -5.59 14.06 20.82
N VAL A 239 -5.74 15.35 20.56
CA VAL A 239 -4.97 16.41 21.20
C VAL A 239 -5.89 17.06 22.23
N SER A 240 -5.50 17.05 23.50
CA SER A 240 -6.21 17.75 24.57
C SER A 240 -5.50 19.05 24.94
N ASP A 241 -6.15 19.85 25.79
CA ASP A 241 -5.65 21.14 26.26
C ASP A 241 -5.44 22.15 25.10
N VAL A 242 -6.34 22.09 24.12
CA VAL A 242 -6.30 22.87 22.89
C VAL A 242 -7.10 24.16 23.03
N SER A 243 -6.42 25.29 22.91
CA SER A 243 -7.05 26.61 22.71
C SER A 243 -7.42 26.85 21.25
N ALA A 244 -8.26 27.84 20.97
CA ALA A 244 -8.63 28.20 19.59
C ALA A 244 -7.42 28.60 18.72
N THR A 245 -6.39 29.20 19.32
CA THR A 245 -5.13 29.53 18.63
C THR A 245 -4.35 28.26 18.30
N ILE A 246 -4.18 27.37 19.29
CA ILE A 246 -3.49 26.09 19.09
C ILE A 246 -4.19 25.24 18.04
N GLN A 247 -5.53 25.23 18.01
CA GLN A 247 -6.28 24.50 16.99
C GLN A 247 -5.95 24.98 15.57
N LYS A 248 -5.81 26.30 15.36
CA LYS A 248 -5.39 26.87 14.07
C LYS A 248 -3.96 26.44 13.72
N ASP A 249 -3.07 26.44 14.70
CA ASP A 249 -1.68 26.02 14.52
C ASP A 249 -1.58 24.53 14.18
N ILE A 250 -2.36 23.67 14.83
CA ILE A 250 -2.47 22.24 14.49
C ILE A 250 -2.87 22.10 13.03
N CYS A 251 -3.96 22.75 12.61
CA CYS A 251 -4.39 22.70 11.20
C CYS A 251 -3.31 23.22 10.24
N GLY A 252 -2.61 24.30 10.60
CA GLY A 252 -1.53 24.87 9.80
C GLY A 252 -0.34 23.93 9.63
N VAL A 253 0.10 23.29 10.73
CA VAL A 253 1.19 22.30 10.73
C VAL A 253 0.81 21.06 9.93
N LEU A 254 -0.40 20.53 10.14
CA LEU A 254 -0.89 19.35 9.43
C LEU A 254 -0.99 19.61 7.92
N ASN A 255 -1.53 20.75 7.51
CA ASN A 255 -1.68 21.11 6.09
C ASN A 255 -0.34 21.29 5.35
N ARG A 256 0.73 21.62 6.08
CA ARG A 256 2.09 21.75 5.51
C ARG A 256 2.92 20.49 5.63
N SER A 257 2.42 19.48 6.34
CA SER A 257 3.16 18.24 6.57
C SER A 257 3.10 17.33 5.33
N ALA A 258 4.10 16.44 5.20
CA ALA A 258 4.08 15.37 4.20
C ALA A 258 2.89 14.41 4.39
N TYR A 259 2.22 14.44 5.55
CA TYR A 259 1.13 13.55 5.90
C TYR A 259 -0.26 14.12 5.59
N HIS A 260 -0.36 15.35 5.06
CA HIS A 260 -1.64 16.01 4.77
C HIS A 260 -2.59 15.14 3.94
N SER A 261 -2.09 14.48 2.91
CA SER A 261 -2.88 13.59 2.03
C SER A 261 -3.43 12.35 2.73
N TYR A 262 -2.85 11.96 3.87
CA TYR A 262 -3.25 10.80 4.67
C TYR A 262 -4.24 11.16 5.80
N ILE A 263 -4.62 12.43 5.92
CA ILE A 263 -5.58 12.89 6.92
C ILE A 263 -6.99 12.61 6.39
N GLU A 264 -7.71 11.74 7.09
CA GLU A 264 -9.12 11.50 6.84
C GLU A 264 -9.95 12.72 7.27
N ARG A 265 -9.70 13.21 8.48
CA ARG A 265 -10.55 14.24 9.10
C ARG A 265 -9.90 14.87 10.33
N VAL A 266 -10.12 16.17 10.51
CA VAL A 266 -9.86 16.92 11.76
C VAL A 266 -11.19 17.46 12.27
N LYS A 267 -11.53 17.21 13.54
CA LYS A 267 -12.76 17.71 14.18
C LYS A 267 -12.51 18.10 15.64
N ALA A 268 -13.44 18.89 16.19
CA ALA A 268 -13.54 19.02 17.65
C ALA A 268 -13.68 17.64 18.29
N GLY A 269 -12.98 17.44 19.40
CA GLY A 269 -12.97 16.20 20.14
C GLY A 269 -14.25 15.99 20.97
N PRO A 270 -14.34 14.87 21.71
CA PRO A 270 -15.49 14.55 22.55
C PRO A 270 -15.74 15.58 23.66
N SER A 271 -14.67 16.19 24.18
CA SER A 271 -14.71 17.18 25.27
C SER A 271 -14.27 18.57 24.80
N ALA A 272 -14.69 19.60 25.54
CA ALA A 272 -14.22 20.96 25.32
C ALA A 272 -12.68 21.03 25.43
N GLY A 273 -12.04 21.74 24.50
CA GLY A 273 -10.58 21.83 24.44
C GLY A 273 -9.88 20.59 23.88
N GLN A 274 -10.61 19.69 23.20
CA GLN A 274 -10.02 18.56 22.48
C GLN A 274 -10.17 18.69 20.97
N VAL A 275 -9.21 18.13 20.23
CA VAL A 275 -9.25 17.98 18.77
C VAL A 275 -8.96 16.52 18.43
N THR A 276 -9.81 15.91 17.62
CA THR A 276 -9.62 14.56 17.10
C THR A 276 -9.12 14.62 15.66
N ILE A 277 -8.07 13.87 15.38
CA ILE A 277 -7.48 13.73 14.05
C ILE A 277 -7.54 12.26 13.64
N ARG A 278 -8.12 11.97 12.47
CA ARG A 278 -8.22 10.63 11.90
C ARG A 278 -7.35 10.52 10.66
N PHE A 279 -6.68 9.39 10.50
CA PHE A 279 -5.78 9.10 9.40
C PHE A 279 -6.22 7.86 8.61
N HIS A 280 -5.71 7.73 7.39
CA HIS A 280 -5.94 6.56 6.53
C HIS A 280 -5.18 5.31 7.01
N CYS A 281 -4.14 5.47 7.83
CA CYS A 281 -3.38 4.35 8.39
C CYS A 281 -2.73 4.69 9.74
N ILE A 282 -2.35 3.65 10.49
CA ILE A 282 -1.68 3.80 11.80
C ILE A 282 -0.29 4.43 11.65
N LYS A 283 0.45 4.10 10.58
CA LYS A 283 1.80 4.64 10.34
C LYS A 283 1.80 6.17 10.24
N SER A 284 0.87 6.75 9.48
CA SER A 284 0.74 8.21 9.36
C SER A 284 0.33 8.87 10.68
N ALA A 285 -0.55 8.22 11.45
CA ALA A 285 -0.93 8.71 12.78
C ALA A 285 0.26 8.72 13.75
N ALA A 286 1.07 7.66 13.75
CA ALA A 286 2.29 7.57 14.54
C ALA A 286 3.30 8.66 14.15
N ALA A 287 3.50 8.90 12.86
CA ALA A 287 4.41 9.93 12.39
C ALA A 287 3.93 11.34 12.78
N VAL A 288 2.62 11.60 12.71
CA VAL A 288 2.06 12.88 13.13
C VAL A 288 2.09 13.05 14.65
N LEU A 289 1.97 11.98 15.45
CA LEU A 289 2.21 12.06 16.89
C LEU A 289 3.61 12.61 17.17
N SER A 290 4.65 12.05 16.53
CA SER A 290 6.02 12.53 16.67
C SER A 290 6.19 13.97 16.19
N LEU A 291 5.53 14.34 15.08
CA LEU A 291 5.52 15.71 14.57
C LEU A 291 4.94 16.69 15.60
N LEU A 292 3.79 16.36 16.20
CA LEU A 292 3.12 17.22 17.17
C LEU A 292 3.93 17.33 18.46
N GLN A 293 4.46 16.22 18.97
CA GLN A 293 5.29 16.20 20.19
C GLN A 293 6.61 16.98 20.02
N GLY A 294 7.17 17.00 18.80
CA GLY A 294 8.39 17.74 18.48
C GLY A 294 8.18 19.23 18.25
N HIS A 295 6.95 19.72 18.11
CA HIS A 295 6.68 21.11 17.75
C HIS A 295 6.49 22.00 19.00
N PRO A 296 7.25 23.10 19.15
CA PRO A 296 7.23 23.93 20.37
C PRO A 296 5.85 24.46 20.77
N SER A 297 5.00 24.79 19.79
CA SER A 297 3.64 25.29 20.04
C SER A 297 2.71 24.29 20.72
N PHE A 298 3.08 23.00 20.78
CA PHE A 298 2.21 21.93 21.29
C PHE A 298 2.74 21.27 22.57
N TRP A 299 3.81 21.79 23.20
CA TRP A 299 4.37 21.22 24.44
C TRP A 299 3.41 21.20 25.63
N GLN A 300 2.43 22.11 25.64
CA GLN A 300 1.39 22.16 26.66
C GLN A 300 0.20 21.24 26.35
N CYS A 301 0.16 20.65 25.16
CA CYS A 301 -0.91 19.75 24.75
C CYS A 301 -0.56 18.31 25.07
N SER A 302 -1.54 17.53 25.50
CA SER A 302 -1.42 16.09 25.62
C SER A 302 -1.95 15.40 24.37
N VAL A 303 -1.16 14.50 23.77
CA VAL A 303 -1.55 13.75 22.57
C VAL A 303 -1.64 12.26 22.90
N SER A 304 -2.75 11.63 22.54
CA SER A 304 -3.00 10.20 22.81
C SER A 304 -3.74 9.52 21.67
N PHE A 305 -3.66 8.20 21.61
CA PHE A 305 -4.42 7.40 20.65
C PHE A 305 -5.82 7.04 21.19
N MET A 306 -6.76 6.91 20.26
CA MET A 306 -8.09 6.36 20.53
C MET A 306 -8.39 5.17 19.65
N LYS A 307 -9.03 4.16 20.20
CA LYS A 307 -9.57 3.05 19.42
C LYS A 307 -10.99 3.39 18.97
N GLU A 308 -11.35 2.95 17.78
CA GLU A 308 -12.68 3.08 17.22
C GLU A 308 -13.51 1.85 17.59
N ALA A 309 -14.21 1.93 18.72
CA ALA A 309 -15.13 0.87 19.12
C ALA A 309 -16.54 1.22 18.65
N GLN A 310 -17.07 0.47 17.67
CA GLN A 310 -18.48 0.54 17.24
C GLN A 310 -18.96 1.97 16.88
N GLY A 311 -18.12 2.75 16.17
CA GLY A 311 -18.45 4.13 15.79
C GLY A 311 -18.39 5.15 16.94
N LYS A 312 -17.93 4.74 18.13
CA LYS A 312 -17.61 5.61 19.26
C LYS A 312 -16.11 5.58 19.52
N LEU A 313 -15.56 6.76 19.76
CA LEU A 313 -14.15 6.94 20.08
C LEU A 313 -13.95 6.60 21.55
N VAL A 314 -13.13 5.58 21.83
CA VAL A 314 -12.78 5.16 23.19
C VAL A 314 -11.28 5.40 23.39
N LEU A 315 -10.92 6.07 24.48
CA LEU A 315 -9.53 6.25 24.88
C LEU A 315 -8.84 4.89 24.99
N ALA A 316 -7.73 4.72 24.29
CA ALA A 316 -6.89 3.55 24.48
C ALA A 316 -6.33 3.61 25.91
N LYS A 317 -6.64 2.62 26.75
CA LYS A 317 -5.90 2.44 28.00
C LYS A 317 -4.47 2.04 27.64
N ALA A 318 -3.52 2.81 28.15
CA ALA A 318 -2.09 2.48 28.14
C ALA A 318 -1.82 1.22 28.97
#